data_AF-A0A929EU50-F1
#
_entry.id   AF-A0A929EU50-F1
#
_cell.length_a   1.000
_cell.length_b   1.000
_cell.length_c   1.000
_cell.angle_alpha   90.00
_cell.angle_beta   90.00
_cell.angle_gamma   90.00
#
_symmetry.space_group_name_H-M   'P 1'
#
loop_
_entity.id
_entity.type
_entity.pdbx_description
1 polymer ?
#
loop_
_entity_poly.entity_id
_entity_poly.type
_entity_poly.pdbx_seq_one_letter_code
_entity_poly.pdbx_strand_id
1 'polypeptide(L)'
;MTAFAVSFAISLLAGIALINLCDLNPEKIFEISTKRISIASSFLDKGLNLGIDKGILIFAWNSLSSLAIISFVYSASLLNPHKVSIFPGPIRKILCGEKRMKLLCYLPGCLRIEEESVRRLYVWLMIPLLGIILLGAECGFIVSTAAYITGSYFIGIVALMPHGIIEIPAITLAGAVAFSAHILIKEDAHAEMPGAVFDKVRIYRDGMPIRIIAISVTFCLLIAGLIEAHLTERILESLLS
;
A
#
# COMPACT_ATOMS: atom_id res chain seq x y z
N MET A 1 -2.30 -7.94 -7.44
CA MET A 1 -1.60 -9.22 -7.23
C MET A 1 -0.36 -9.36 -8.10
N THR A 2 -0.41 -9.17 -9.42
CA THR A 2 0.80 -9.31 -10.28
C THR A 2 1.93 -8.37 -9.86
N ALA A 3 1.65 -7.08 -9.62
CA ALA A 3 2.66 -6.12 -9.17
C ALA A 3 3.33 -6.53 -7.84
N PHE A 4 2.54 -7.04 -6.89
CA PHE A 4 3.04 -7.59 -5.63
C PHE A 4 3.98 -8.77 -5.88
N ALA A 5 3.53 -9.78 -6.64
CA ALA A 5 4.29 -11.01 -6.88
C ALA A 5 5.59 -10.75 -7.63
N VAL A 6 5.57 -9.86 -8.64
CA VAL A 6 6.77 -9.45 -9.38
C VAL A 6 7.74 -8.71 -8.46
N SER A 7 7.25 -7.75 -7.67
CA SER A 7 8.09 -7.00 -6.73
C SER A 7 8.71 -7.93 -5.67
N PHE A 8 7.91 -8.86 -5.13
CA PHE A 8 8.36 -9.89 -4.19
C PHE A 8 9.46 -10.76 -4.79
N ALA A 9 9.27 -11.28 -6.00
CA ALA A 9 10.27 -12.12 -6.65
C ALA A 9 11.58 -11.36 -6.91
N ILE A 10 11.48 -10.12 -7.38
CA ILE A 10 12.65 -9.27 -7.64
C ILE A 10 13.39 -8.96 -6.34
N SER A 11 12.70 -8.56 -5.27
CA SER A 11 13.36 -8.22 -4.01
C SER A 11 13.90 -9.44 -3.27
N LEU A 12 13.24 -10.60 -3.38
CA LEU A 12 13.77 -11.87 -2.88
C LEU A 12 15.11 -12.21 -3.56
N LEU A 13 15.16 -12.18 -4.89
CA LEU A 13 16.39 -12.43 -5.64
C LEU A 13 17.46 -11.38 -5.35
N ALA A 14 17.08 -10.11 -5.25
CA ALA A 14 17.98 -9.03 -4.90
C ALA A 14 18.56 -9.22 -3.49
N GLY A 15 17.73 -9.60 -2.50
CA GLY A 15 18.18 -9.88 -1.14
C GLY A 15 19.19 -11.03 -1.10
N ILE A 16 18.91 -12.13 -1.81
CA ILE A 16 19.85 -13.26 -1.95
C ILE A 16 21.17 -12.79 -2.57
N ALA A 17 21.11 -12.00 -3.64
CA ALA A 17 22.30 -11.48 -4.31
C ALA A 17 23.10 -10.54 -3.39
N LEU A 18 22.45 -9.64 -2.66
CA LEU A 18 23.09 -8.72 -1.73
C LEU A 18 23.80 -9.46 -0.58
N ILE A 19 23.21 -10.53 -0.06
CA ILE A 19 23.81 -11.31 1.02
C ILE A 19 24.97 -12.16 0.49
N ASN A 20 24.78 -12.92 -0.60
CA ASN A 20 25.81 -13.84 -1.11
C ASN A 20 26.93 -13.16 -1.90
N LEU A 21 26.61 -12.16 -2.72
CA LEU A 21 27.55 -11.58 -3.69
C LEU A 21 28.19 -10.30 -3.16
N CYS A 22 27.48 -9.56 -2.30
CA CYS A 22 27.96 -8.30 -1.75
C CYS A 22 28.33 -8.39 -0.27
N ASP A 23 28.21 -9.57 0.34
CA ASP A 23 28.54 -9.85 1.75
C ASP A 23 27.88 -8.85 2.73
N LEU A 24 26.65 -8.42 2.39
CA LEU A 24 25.89 -7.54 3.26
C LEU A 24 25.27 -8.33 4.41
N ASN A 25 25.43 -7.82 5.63
CA ASN A 25 24.81 -8.42 6.82
C ASN A 25 23.27 -8.48 6.62
N PRO A 26 22.66 -9.69 6.67
CA PRO A 26 21.21 -9.88 6.56
C PRO A 26 20.40 -9.03 7.54
N GLU A 27 20.90 -8.80 8.76
CA GLU A 27 20.23 -8.00 9.78
C GLU A 27 20.06 -6.53 9.34
N LYS A 28 21.07 -5.97 8.66
CA LYS A 28 21.00 -4.59 8.14
C LYS A 28 19.97 -4.48 7.02
N ILE A 29 19.89 -5.49 6.15
CA ILE A 29 18.88 -5.53 5.08
C ILE A 29 17.48 -5.62 5.71
N PHE A 30 17.32 -6.46 6.73
CA PHE A 30 16.07 -6.59 7.47
C PHE A 30 15.65 -5.27 8.13
N GLU A 31 16.55 -4.60 8.85
CA GLU A 31 16.29 -3.31 9.50
C GLU A 31 15.87 -2.23 8.49
N ILE A 32 16.57 -2.13 7.35
CA ILE A 32 16.23 -1.17 6.29
C ILE A 32 14.84 -1.49 5.71
N SER A 33 14.56 -2.76 5.44
CA SER A 33 13.28 -3.19 4.86
C SER A 33 12.09 -3.01 5.82
N THR A 34 12.32 -3.11 7.13
CA THR A 34 11.27 -3.00 8.16
C THR A 34 11.19 -1.62 8.80
N LYS A 35 11.99 -0.64 8.36
CA LYS A 35 11.98 0.71 8.92
C LYS A 35 10.60 1.37 8.92
N ARG A 36 9.75 1.11 7.91
CA ARG A 36 8.36 1.58 7.90
C ARG A 36 7.52 0.94 9.01
N ILE A 37 7.76 -0.35 9.28
CA ILE A 37 7.07 -1.14 10.31
C ILE A 37 7.45 -0.65 11.72
N SER A 38 8.64 -0.06 11.92
CA SER A 38 9.04 0.53 13.21
C SER A 38 8.07 1.59 13.76
N ILE A 39 7.33 2.27 12.88
CA ILE A 39 6.28 3.21 13.30
C ILE A 39 5.08 2.44 13.86
N ALA A 40 4.70 1.36 13.20
CA ALA A 40 3.64 0.47 13.67
C ALA A 40 4.04 -0.21 14.98
N SER A 41 5.30 -0.63 15.13
CA SER A 41 5.77 -1.27 16.37
C SER A 41 5.64 -0.34 17.58
N SER A 42 5.99 0.95 17.45
CA SER A 42 5.78 1.91 18.55
C SER A 42 4.31 2.07 18.95
N PHE A 43 3.39 1.99 17.99
CA PHE A 43 1.95 1.98 18.26
C PHE A 43 1.52 0.69 18.98
N LEU A 44 1.99 -0.47 18.49
CA LEU A 44 1.71 -1.78 19.09
C LEU A 44 2.24 -1.84 20.53
N ASP A 45 3.49 -1.45 20.79
CA ASP A 45 4.11 -1.48 22.11
C ASP A 45 3.34 -0.63 23.12
N LYS A 46 2.93 0.59 22.72
CA LYS A 46 2.10 1.46 23.58
C LYS A 46 0.74 0.83 23.87
N GLY A 47 0.10 0.22 22.88
CA GLY A 47 -1.19 -0.44 23.07
C GLY A 47 -1.10 -1.67 23.98
N LEU A 48 -0.06 -2.49 23.81
CA LEU A 48 0.20 -3.66 24.65
C LEU A 48 0.48 -3.25 26.11
N ASN A 49 1.23 -2.17 26.33
CA ASN A 49 1.46 -1.61 27.66
C ASN A 49 0.18 -1.10 28.34
N LEU A 50 -0.87 -0.81 27.57
CA LEU A 50 -2.20 -0.47 28.06
C LEU A 50 -3.12 -1.70 28.24
N GLY A 51 -2.60 -2.90 27.99
CA GLY A 51 -3.36 -4.16 28.08
C GLY A 51 -4.32 -4.39 26.92
N ILE A 52 -4.15 -3.69 25.80
CA ILE A 52 -4.96 -3.92 24.59
C ILE A 52 -4.45 -5.17 23.87
N ASP A 53 -5.37 -6.02 23.43
CA ASP A 53 -5.04 -7.22 22.67
C ASP A 53 -4.24 -6.89 21.38
N LYS A 54 -3.20 -7.69 21.11
CA LYS A 54 -2.31 -7.53 19.95
C LYS A 54 -3.09 -7.58 18.63
N GLY A 55 -4.03 -8.51 18.51
CA GLY A 55 -4.83 -8.70 17.30
C GLY A 55 -5.73 -7.50 17.02
N ILE A 56 -6.32 -6.91 18.07
CA ILE A 56 -7.11 -5.67 17.97
C ILE A 56 -6.24 -4.50 17.48
N LEU A 57 -5.01 -4.37 17.99
CA LEU A 57 -4.11 -3.29 17.58
C LEU A 57 -3.67 -3.44 16.11
N ILE A 58 -3.31 -4.65 15.68
CA ILE A 58 -2.97 -4.96 14.28
C ILE A 58 -4.17 -4.66 13.38
N PHE A 59 -5.36 -5.14 13.77
CA PHE A 59 -6.60 -4.87 13.06
C PHE A 59 -6.85 -3.37 12.89
N ALA A 60 -6.71 -2.58 13.95
CA ALA A 60 -6.93 -1.14 13.92
C ALA A 60 -5.95 -0.44 12.97
N TRP A 61 -4.66 -0.79 13.06
CA TRP A 61 -3.62 -0.23 12.21
C TRP A 61 -3.85 -0.54 10.71
N ASN A 62 -4.13 -1.80 10.40
CA ASN A 62 -4.35 -2.24 9.02
C ASN A 62 -5.65 -1.68 8.45
N SER A 63 -6.69 -1.55 9.27
CA SER A 63 -7.96 -0.94 8.87
C SER A 63 -7.80 0.56 8.57
N LEU A 64 -7.09 1.30 9.43
CA LEU A 64 -6.75 2.71 9.18
C LEU A 64 -5.99 2.87 7.86
N SER A 65 -4.99 2.03 7.64
CA SER A 65 -4.19 2.04 6.40
C SER A 65 -5.05 1.75 5.17
N SER A 66 -5.94 0.75 5.24
CA SER A 66 -6.80 0.38 4.12
C SER A 66 -7.88 1.43 3.83
N LEU A 67 -8.45 2.04 4.86
CA LEU A 67 -9.39 3.16 4.70
C LEU A 67 -8.68 4.40 4.12
N ALA A 68 -7.45 4.67 4.53
CA ALA A 68 -6.62 5.72 3.94
C ALA A 68 -6.36 5.44 2.44
N ILE A 69 -6.06 4.19 2.06
CA ILE A 69 -5.91 3.79 0.65
C ILE A 69 -7.21 4.01 -0.14
N ILE A 70 -8.36 3.59 0.38
CA ILE A 70 -9.66 3.80 -0.28
C ILE A 70 -9.96 5.30 -0.41
N SER A 71 -9.52 6.13 0.55
CA SER A 71 -9.76 7.58 0.53
C SER A 71 -9.09 8.30 -0.66
N PHE A 72 -8.11 7.69 -1.35
CA PHE A 72 -7.49 8.26 -2.54
C PHE A 72 -8.50 8.56 -3.65
N VAL A 73 -9.51 7.70 -3.85
CA VAL A 73 -10.55 7.93 -4.87
C VAL A 73 -11.49 9.08 -4.49
N TYR A 74 -11.74 9.29 -3.19
CA TYR A 74 -12.57 10.40 -2.71
C TYR A 74 -11.84 11.74 -2.75
N SER A 75 -10.59 11.73 -2.32
CA SER A 75 -9.71 12.91 -2.31
C SER A 75 -9.27 13.34 -3.71
N ALA A 76 -9.40 12.47 -4.73
CA ALA A 76 -9.19 12.83 -6.13
C ALA A 76 -9.98 14.08 -6.57
N SER A 77 -11.18 14.28 -6.01
CA SER A 77 -12.01 15.46 -6.30
C SER A 77 -11.40 16.78 -5.81
N LEU A 78 -10.51 16.74 -4.81
CA LEU A 78 -9.80 17.92 -4.29
C LEU A 78 -8.83 18.50 -5.31
N LEU A 79 -8.36 17.68 -6.26
CA LEU A 79 -7.45 18.07 -7.33
C LEU A 79 -8.15 18.81 -8.48
N ASN A 80 -9.48 18.87 -8.47
CA ASN A 80 -10.24 19.57 -9.51
C ASN A 80 -10.08 21.10 -9.36
N PRO A 81 -9.55 21.81 -10.38
CA PRO A 81 -9.36 23.25 -10.32
C PRO A 81 -10.70 24.02 -10.33
N HIS A 82 -11.75 23.46 -10.97
CA HIS A 82 -13.04 24.13 -11.20
C HIS A 82 -14.00 24.06 -10.00
N LYS A 83 -13.76 23.20 -9.00
CA LYS A 83 -14.58 23.11 -7.80
C LYS A 83 -13.91 23.80 -6.61
N VAL A 84 -13.89 25.13 -6.67
CA VAL A 84 -13.14 25.97 -5.72
C VAL A 84 -13.69 25.94 -4.29
N SER A 85 -14.97 25.59 -4.11
CA SER A 85 -15.70 25.63 -2.84
C SER A 85 -15.59 24.36 -1.98
N ILE A 86 -14.84 23.33 -2.38
CA ILE A 86 -14.76 22.07 -1.63
C ILE A 86 -13.84 22.22 -0.41
N PHE A 87 -14.39 22.04 0.79
CA PHE A 87 -13.66 21.90 2.05
C PHE A 87 -12.90 20.56 2.09
N PRO A 88 -11.65 20.47 2.63
CA PRO A 88 -10.90 21.51 3.35
C PRO A 88 -9.86 22.28 2.51
N GLY A 89 -9.88 23.61 2.61
CA GLY A 89 -8.99 24.53 1.88
C GLY A 89 -7.48 24.35 2.10
N PRO A 90 -6.98 24.08 3.33
CA PRO A 90 -5.55 23.86 3.56
C PRO A 90 -4.98 22.64 2.84
N ILE A 91 -5.71 21.51 2.83
CA ILE A 91 -5.31 20.29 2.12
C ILE A 91 -5.24 20.56 0.62
N ARG A 92 -6.21 21.30 0.09
CA ARG A 92 -6.19 21.71 -1.32
C ARG A 92 -5.00 22.60 -1.66
N LYS A 93 -4.58 23.53 -0.79
CA LYS A 93 -3.36 24.34 -1.04
C LYS A 93 -2.11 23.48 -1.14
N ILE A 94 -2.02 22.41 -0.37
CA ILE A 94 -0.90 21.46 -0.44
C ILE A 94 -0.99 20.64 -1.74
N LEU A 95 -2.17 20.09 -2.05
CA LEU A 95 -2.38 19.20 -3.19
C LEU A 95 -2.42 19.92 -4.55
N CYS A 96 -2.92 21.15 -4.60
CA CYS A 96 -3.08 21.98 -5.80
C CYS A 96 -2.13 23.19 -5.84
N GLY A 97 -1.13 23.24 -4.95
CA GLY A 97 -0.25 24.40 -4.80
C GLY A 97 0.40 24.86 -6.11
N GLU A 98 0.69 26.16 -6.21
CA GLU A 98 1.11 26.85 -7.44
C GLU A 98 2.46 26.41 -8.03
N LYS A 99 3.29 25.72 -7.24
CA LYS A 99 4.60 25.26 -7.72
C LYS A 99 4.41 24.09 -8.69
N ARG A 100 4.73 24.32 -9.96
CA ARG A 100 4.84 23.27 -10.98
C ARG A 100 5.69 22.13 -10.45
N MET A 101 5.09 20.95 -10.25
CA MET A 101 5.84 19.76 -9.85
C MET A 101 6.55 19.18 -11.07
N LYS A 102 7.68 19.78 -11.46
CA LYS A 102 8.53 19.30 -12.56
C LYS A 102 8.92 17.83 -12.39
N LEU A 103 9.01 17.35 -11.15
CA LEU A 103 9.30 15.96 -10.83
C LEU A 103 8.27 14.98 -11.42
N LEU A 104 6.98 15.35 -11.43
CA LEU A 104 5.92 14.47 -11.93
C LEU A 104 6.00 14.27 -13.44
N CYS A 105 6.62 15.19 -14.19
CA CYS A 105 6.80 15.04 -15.64
C CYS A 105 7.69 13.84 -16.02
N TYR A 106 8.57 13.42 -15.11
CA TYR A 106 9.48 12.29 -15.34
C TYR A 106 8.85 10.93 -15.01
N LEU A 107 7.65 10.93 -14.42
CA LEU A 107 6.95 9.68 -14.13
C LEU A 107 6.39 9.06 -15.42
N PRO A 108 6.41 7.72 -15.56
CA PRO A 108 5.88 7.03 -16.73
C PRO A 108 4.43 7.46 -17.04
N GLY A 109 4.17 7.80 -18.30
CA GLY A 109 2.86 8.28 -18.76
C GLY A 109 2.61 9.78 -18.55
N CYS A 110 3.25 10.42 -17.57
CA CYS A 110 2.94 11.82 -17.24
C CYS A 110 3.46 12.86 -18.24
N LEU A 111 4.47 12.51 -19.05
CA LEU A 111 5.09 13.41 -20.03
C LEU A 111 4.09 13.97 -21.06
N ARG A 112 3.08 13.17 -21.43
CA ARG A 112 2.07 13.51 -22.45
C ARG A 112 0.87 14.26 -21.88
N ILE A 113 0.77 14.40 -20.56
CA ILE A 113 -0.34 15.07 -19.90
C ILE A 113 0.04 16.54 -19.74
N GLU A 114 -0.53 17.44 -20.54
CA GLU A 114 -0.19 18.87 -20.52
C GLU A 114 -0.67 19.54 -19.22
N GLU A 115 -1.91 19.25 -18.83
CA GLU A 115 -2.59 19.86 -17.71
C GLU A 115 -2.12 19.33 -16.36
N GLU A 116 -1.63 20.23 -15.50
CA GLU A 116 -1.01 19.86 -14.24
C GLU A 116 -2.00 19.26 -13.25
N SER A 117 -3.24 19.75 -13.24
CA SER A 117 -4.31 19.22 -12.39
C SER A 117 -4.61 17.75 -12.72
N VAL A 118 -4.68 17.42 -14.01
CA VAL A 118 -4.87 16.06 -14.52
C VAL A 118 -3.65 15.20 -14.23
N ARG A 119 -2.43 15.73 -14.38
CA ARG A 119 -1.19 14.99 -14.04
C ARG A 119 -1.12 14.64 -12.56
N ARG A 120 -1.49 15.56 -11.68
CA ARG A 120 -1.55 15.30 -10.22
C ARG A 120 -2.59 14.24 -9.91
N LEU A 121 -3.77 14.31 -10.52
CA LEU A 121 -4.82 13.29 -10.39
C LEU A 121 -4.31 11.91 -10.85
N TYR A 122 -3.66 11.87 -12.02
CA TYR A 122 -3.12 10.66 -12.60
C TYR A 122 -2.14 9.96 -11.64
N VAL A 123 -1.19 10.72 -11.08
CA VAL A 123 -0.22 10.22 -10.10
C VAL A 123 -0.90 9.85 -8.77
N TRP A 124 -1.85 10.67 -8.30
CA TRP A 124 -2.57 10.44 -7.04
C TRP A 124 -3.25 9.08 -7.02
N LEU A 125 -3.89 8.70 -8.12
CA LEU A 125 -4.56 7.41 -8.27
C LEU A 125 -3.58 6.25 -8.49
N MET A 126 -2.31 6.51 -8.82
CA MET A 126 -1.25 5.50 -8.88
C MET A 126 -0.58 5.21 -7.53
N ILE A 127 -0.68 6.10 -6.54
CA ILE A 127 0.01 5.94 -5.24
C ILE A 127 -0.30 4.58 -4.59
N PRO A 128 -1.54 4.07 -4.60
CA PRO A 128 -1.83 2.75 -4.05
C PRO A 128 -1.08 1.60 -4.74
N LEU A 129 -0.83 1.69 -6.06
CA LEU A 129 -0.01 0.70 -6.76
C LEU A 129 1.44 0.72 -6.25
N LEU A 130 2.01 1.91 -6.02
CA LEU A 130 3.34 2.03 -5.42
C LEU A 130 3.36 1.38 -4.03
N GLY A 131 2.32 1.56 -3.22
CA GLY A 131 2.17 0.88 -1.93
C GLY A 131 2.22 -0.65 -2.06
N ILE A 132 1.53 -1.23 -3.05
CA ILE A 132 1.55 -2.68 -3.31
C ILE A 132 2.92 -3.16 -3.79
N ILE A 133 3.63 -2.39 -4.61
CA ILE A 133 5.00 -2.70 -5.04
C ILE A 133 5.95 -2.70 -3.84
N LEU A 134 5.89 -1.65 -3.01
CA LEU A 134 6.72 -1.54 -1.80
C LEU A 134 6.43 -2.67 -0.82
N LEU A 135 5.16 -3.03 -0.62
CA LEU A 135 4.77 -4.16 0.22
C LEU A 135 5.36 -5.48 -0.29
N GLY A 136 5.28 -5.74 -1.61
CA GLY A 136 5.92 -6.90 -2.22
C GLY A 136 7.43 -6.90 -2.03
N ALA A 137 8.07 -5.73 -2.20
CA ALA A 137 9.50 -5.58 -2.04
C ALA A 137 9.94 -5.92 -0.61
N GLU A 138 9.24 -5.37 0.38
CA GLU A 138 9.47 -5.64 1.80
C GLU A 138 9.33 -7.13 2.14
N CYS A 139 8.24 -7.77 1.69
CA CYS A 139 8.05 -9.20 1.92
C CYS A 139 9.19 -10.04 1.33
N GLY A 140 9.65 -9.75 0.11
CA GLY A 140 10.74 -10.52 -0.50
C GLY A 140 12.07 -10.32 0.21
N PHE A 141 12.38 -9.09 0.68
CA PHE A 141 13.56 -8.86 1.51
C PHE A 141 13.46 -9.59 2.84
N ILE A 142 12.32 -9.52 3.54
CA ILE A 142 12.09 -10.24 4.80
C ILE A 142 12.32 -11.74 4.63
N VAL A 143 11.75 -12.36 3.57
CA VAL A 143 11.95 -13.80 3.31
C VAL A 143 13.42 -14.10 3.04
N SER A 144 14.09 -13.29 2.21
CA SER A 144 15.51 -13.50 1.93
C SER A 144 16.33 -13.48 3.23
N THR A 145 16.17 -12.45 4.06
CA THR A 145 16.94 -12.31 5.31
C THR A 145 16.59 -13.39 6.32
N ALA A 146 15.30 -13.73 6.47
CA ALA A 146 14.86 -14.80 7.36
C ALA A 146 15.41 -16.16 6.93
N ALA A 147 15.47 -16.43 5.63
CA ALA A 147 16.03 -17.67 5.10
C ALA A 147 17.52 -17.82 5.44
N TYR A 148 18.29 -16.73 5.41
CA TYR A 148 19.70 -16.75 5.83
C TYR A 148 19.86 -16.95 7.33
N ILE A 149 19.07 -16.25 8.14
CA ILE A 149 19.17 -16.32 9.61
C ILE A 149 18.75 -17.70 10.12
N THR A 150 17.68 -18.27 9.56
CA THR A 150 17.10 -19.55 10.00
C THR A 150 17.64 -20.75 9.23
N GLY A 151 18.38 -20.53 8.15
CA GLY A 151 18.82 -21.59 7.23
C GLY A 151 17.71 -22.19 6.36
N SER A 152 16.49 -21.63 6.36
CA SER A 152 15.35 -22.20 5.62
C SER A 152 14.43 -21.14 5.01
N TYR A 153 14.33 -21.16 3.67
CA TYR A 153 13.33 -20.35 2.94
C TYR A 153 11.90 -20.72 3.30
N PHE A 154 11.65 -21.99 3.65
CA PHE A 154 10.32 -22.45 4.04
C PHE A 154 9.84 -21.75 5.31
N ILE A 155 10.71 -21.62 6.32
CA ILE A 155 10.39 -20.92 7.58
C ILE A 155 10.08 -19.44 7.30
N GLY A 156 10.89 -18.78 6.46
CA GLY A 156 10.64 -17.38 6.05
C GLY A 156 9.30 -17.18 5.34
N ILE A 157 8.91 -18.11 4.46
CA ILE A 157 7.61 -18.07 3.77
C ILE A 157 6.45 -18.35 4.72
N VAL A 158 6.58 -19.35 5.60
CA VAL A 158 5.55 -19.69 6.58
C VAL A 158 5.31 -18.55 7.56
N ALA A 159 6.36 -17.84 7.96
CA ALA A 159 6.24 -16.64 8.80
C ALA A 159 5.43 -15.52 8.12
N LEU A 160 5.46 -15.43 6.79
CA LEU A 160 4.64 -14.47 6.02
C LEU A 160 3.22 -14.96 5.74
N MET A 161 2.94 -16.25 5.85
CA MET A 161 1.64 -16.85 5.48
C MET A 161 0.41 -16.19 6.16
N PRO A 162 0.44 -15.83 7.46
CA PRO A 162 -0.69 -15.18 8.13
C PRO A 162 -1.07 -13.83 7.51
N HIS A 163 -0.06 -13.03 7.14
CA HIS A 163 -0.23 -11.78 6.41
C HIS A 163 -0.58 -12.05 4.94
N GLY A 164 0.09 -13.01 4.31
CA GLY A 164 0.04 -13.27 2.88
C GLY A 164 -1.29 -13.76 2.35
N ILE A 165 -2.04 -14.54 3.14
CA ILE A 165 -3.28 -15.17 2.67
C ILE A 165 -4.49 -14.23 2.78
N ILE A 166 -4.58 -13.42 3.84
CA ILE A 166 -5.79 -12.63 4.13
C ILE A 166 -5.50 -11.13 4.05
N GLU A 167 -4.44 -10.66 4.72
CA GLU A 167 -4.12 -9.24 4.80
C GLU A 167 -3.73 -8.66 3.43
N ILE A 168 -2.81 -9.30 2.72
CA ILE A 168 -2.32 -8.80 1.42
C ILE A 168 -3.44 -8.72 0.38
N PRO A 169 -4.32 -9.74 0.21
CA PRO A 169 -5.48 -9.60 -0.67
C PRO A 169 -6.46 -8.50 -0.24
N ALA A 170 -6.69 -8.32 1.07
CA ALA A 170 -7.58 -7.26 1.56
C ALA A 170 -7.02 -5.85 1.26
N ILE A 171 -5.72 -5.63 1.53
CA ILE A 171 -5.04 -4.36 1.20
C ILE A 171 -4.97 -4.16 -0.33
N THR A 172 -4.74 -5.24 -1.08
CA THR A 172 -4.74 -5.18 -2.55
C THR A 172 -6.12 -4.80 -3.09
N LEU A 173 -7.19 -5.32 -2.51
CA LEU A 173 -8.56 -4.95 -2.87
C LEU A 173 -8.83 -3.47 -2.57
N ALA A 174 -8.39 -2.97 -1.42
CA ALA A 174 -8.46 -1.54 -1.10
C ALA A 174 -7.70 -0.68 -2.13
N GLY A 175 -6.47 -1.07 -2.49
CA GLY A 175 -5.67 -0.37 -3.50
C GLY A 175 -6.25 -0.45 -4.90
N ALA A 176 -6.93 -1.55 -5.24
CA ALA A 176 -7.58 -1.74 -6.52
C ALA A 176 -8.66 -0.69 -6.79
N VAL A 177 -9.39 -0.20 -5.75
CA VAL A 177 -10.44 0.83 -5.87
C VAL A 177 -9.90 2.14 -6.46
N ALA A 178 -8.72 2.57 -6.01
CA ALA A 178 -8.11 3.80 -6.51
C ALA A 178 -7.40 3.56 -7.84
N PHE A 179 -6.73 2.42 -7.99
CA PHE A 179 -5.98 2.11 -9.21
C PHE A 179 -6.90 1.81 -10.41
N SER A 180 -8.08 1.26 -10.21
CA SER A 180 -9.08 1.12 -11.25
C SER A 180 -9.56 2.47 -11.78
N ALA A 181 -9.68 3.49 -10.92
CA ALA A 181 -9.95 4.86 -11.35
C ALA A 181 -8.80 5.41 -12.21
N HIS A 182 -7.55 5.08 -11.88
CA HIS A 182 -6.40 5.42 -12.70
C HIS A 182 -6.49 4.78 -14.09
N ILE A 183 -6.80 3.47 -14.17
CA ILE A 183 -6.97 2.77 -15.46
C ILE A 183 -8.08 3.44 -16.29
N LEU A 184 -9.20 3.78 -15.65
CA LEU A 184 -10.34 4.42 -16.32
C LEU A 184 -9.93 5.73 -17.02
N ILE A 185 -9.12 6.56 -16.36
CA ILE A 185 -8.75 7.88 -16.91
C ILE A 185 -7.48 7.85 -17.76
N LYS A 186 -6.80 6.71 -17.87
CA LYS A 186 -5.44 6.66 -18.41
C LYS A 186 -5.34 7.21 -19.84
N GLU A 187 -6.22 6.74 -20.71
CA GLU A 187 -6.25 7.16 -22.12
C GLU A 187 -6.75 8.60 -22.25
N ASP A 188 -7.79 8.95 -21.48
CA ASP A 188 -8.42 10.27 -21.52
C ASP A 188 -7.51 11.38 -20.97
N ALA A 189 -6.66 11.04 -19.99
CA ALA A 189 -5.67 11.96 -19.43
C ALA A 189 -4.67 12.46 -20.49
N HIS A 190 -4.52 11.75 -21.61
CA HIS A 190 -3.66 12.14 -22.72
C HIS A 190 -4.39 12.89 -23.84
N ALA A 191 -5.73 12.85 -23.90
CA ALA A 191 -6.50 13.25 -25.07
C ALA A 191 -7.65 14.24 -24.80
N GLU A 192 -8.17 14.32 -23.57
CA GLU A 192 -9.42 15.05 -23.27
C GLU A 192 -9.24 16.37 -22.51
N MET A 193 -10.30 17.21 -22.56
CA MET A 193 -10.44 18.38 -21.72
C MET A 193 -10.47 17.99 -20.23
N PRO A 194 -9.71 18.67 -19.34
CA PRO A 194 -9.56 18.31 -17.92
C PRO A 194 -10.87 18.05 -17.17
N GLY A 195 -11.92 18.83 -17.46
CA GLY A 195 -13.23 18.68 -16.83
C GLY A 195 -13.84 17.28 -17.03
N ALA A 196 -13.69 16.70 -18.22
CA ALA A 196 -14.22 15.38 -18.55
C ALA A 196 -13.55 14.27 -17.73
N VAL A 197 -12.23 14.37 -17.54
CA VAL A 197 -11.46 13.42 -16.73
C VAL A 197 -11.92 13.41 -15.28
N PHE A 198 -12.11 14.59 -14.67
CA PHE A 198 -12.60 14.69 -13.28
C PHE A 198 -14.05 14.20 -13.14
N ASP A 199 -14.89 14.44 -14.13
CA ASP A 199 -16.27 13.95 -14.13
C ASP A 199 -16.35 12.43 -14.26
N LYS A 200 -15.49 11.81 -15.07
CA LYS A 200 -15.37 10.35 -15.15
C LYS A 200 -14.99 9.74 -13.79
N VAL A 201 -14.01 10.30 -13.08
CA VAL A 201 -13.65 9.83 -11.72
C VAL A 201 -14.81 9.98 -10.74
N ARG A 202 -15.56 11.10 -10.83
CA ARG A 202 -16.74 11.31 -9.97
C ARG A 202 -17.82 10.27 -10.22
N ILE A 203 -18.18 10.03 -11.49
CA ILE A 203 -19.17 9.03 -11.88
C ILE A 203 -18.72 7.64 -11.42
N TYR A 204 -17.44 7.32 -11.61
CA TYR A 204 -16.86 6.05 -11.17
C TYR A 204 -16.97 5.85 -9.65
N ARG A 205 -16.59 6.86 -8.87
CA ARG A 205 -16.70 6.84 -7.42
C ARG A 205 -18.13 6.65 -6.96
N ASP A 206 -19.08 7.38 -7.56
CA ASP A 206 -20.49 7.36 -7.17
C ASP A 206 -21.19 6.05 -7.57
N GLY A 207 -20.72 5.40 -8.63
CA GLY A 207 -21.24 4.10 -9.09
C GLY A 207 -20.63 2.88 -8.40
N MET A 208 -19.52 3.03 -7.67
CA MET A 208 -18.86 1.90 -7.01
C MET A 208 -19.50 1.53 -5.67
N PRO A 209 -19.58 0.24 -5.33
CA PRO A 209 -20.06 -0.23 -4.03
C PRO A 209 -18.98 -0.07 -2.94
N ILE A 210 -18.41 1.13 -2.78
CA ILE A 210 -17.24 1.37 -1.90
C ILE A 210 -17.54 0.98 -0.44
N ARG A 211 -18.77 1.19 0.03
CA ARG A 211 -19.18 0.77 1.38
C ARG A 211 -19.05 -0.74 1.57
N ILE A 212 -19.45 -1.54 0.58
CA ILE A 212 -19.34 -3.00 0.63
C ILE A 212 -17.86 -3.38 0.65
N ILE A 213 -17.06 -2.79 -0.25
CA ILE A 213 -15.62 -3.06 -0.32
C ILE A 213 -14.94 -2.72 1.01
N ALA A 214 -15.21 -1.56 1.58
CA ALA A 214 -14.62 -1.14 2.86
C ALA A 214 -14.98 -2.09 4.00
N ILE A 215 -16.25 -2.50 4.11
CA ILE A 215 -16.70 -3.48 5.12
C ILE A 215 -16.01 -4.83 4.91
N SER A 216 -15.96 -5.34 3.68
CA SER A 216 -15.30 -6.60 3.36
C SER A 216 -13.80 -6.57 3.70
N VAL A 217 -13.10 -5.50 3.32
CA VAL A 217 -11.69 -5.31 3.66
C VAL A 217 -11.50 -5.27 5.17
N THR A 218 -12.31 -4.48 5.89
CA THR A 218 -12.22 -4.35 7.35
C THR A 218 -12.44 -5.70 8.04
N PHE A 219 -13.44 -6.47 7.58
CA PHE A 219 -13.72 -7.79 8.13
C PHE A 219 -12.58 -8.79 7.87
N CYS A 220 -12.02 -8.82 6.66
CA CYS A 220 -10.84 -9.65 6.37
C CYS A 220 -9.64 -9.28 7.25
N LEU A 221 -9.40 -7.98 7.47
CA LEU A 221 -8.29 -7.51 8.31
C LEU A 221 -8.49 -7.84 9.79
N LEU A 222 -9.74 -7.89 10.26
CA LEU A 222 -10.04 -8.37 11.61
C LEU A 222 -9.64 -9.84 11.75
N ILE A 223 -10.04 -10.69 10.79
CA ILE A 223 -9.66 -12.10 10.77
C ILE A 223 -8.14 -12.25 10.72
N ALA A 224 -7.47 -11.49 9.85
CA ALA A 224 -6.01 -11.51 9.74
C ALA A 224 -5.33 -11.16 11.08
N GLY A 225 -5.74 -10.07 11.72
CA GLY A 225 -5.18 -9.64 13.01
C GLY A 225 -5.38 -10.68 14.13
N LEU A 226 -6.54 -11.32 14.19
CA LEU A 226 -6.81 -12.39 15.17
C LEU A 226 -5.98 -13.65 14.90
N ILE A 227 -5.82 -14.05 13.64
CA ILE A 227 -4.94 -15.18 13.27
C ILE A 227 -3.50 -14.87 13.65
N GLU A 228 -3.04 -13.65 13.36
CA GLU A 228 -1.68 -13.24 13.66
C GLU A 228 -1.39 -13.28 15.16
N ALA A 229 -2.27 -12.72 15.97
CA ALA A 229 -2.06 -12.62 17.41
C ALA A 229 -2.21 -13.96 18.16
N HIS A 230 -2.98 -14.92 17.64
CA HIS A 230 -3.35 -16.12 18.40
C HIS A 230 -2.94 -17.44 17.78
N LEU A 231 -2.74 -17.50 16.46
CA LEU A 231 -2.41 -18.74 15.75
C LEU A 231 -0.96 -18.73 15.23
N THR A 232 -0.49 -17.62 14.67
CA THR A 232 0.83 -17.54 14.02
C THR A 232 1.97 -17.91 14.95
N GLU A 233 2.02 -17.31 16.14
CA GLU A 233 3.10 -17.56 17.10
C GLU A 233 3.14 -19.05 17.48
N ARG A 234 1.98 -19.67 17.71
CA ARG A 234 1.87 -21.10 18.04
C ARG A 234 2.33 -22.01 16.91
N ILE A 235 2.02 -21.65 15.65
CA ILE A 235 2.46 -22.41 14.47
C ILE A 235 3.98 -22.31 14.34
N LEU A 236 4.55 -21.12 14.54
CA LEU A 236 5.98 -20.90 14.41
C LEU A 236 6.76 -21.64 15.52
N GLU A 237 6.27 -21.58 16.76
CA GLU A 237 6.84 -22.34 17.89
C GLU A 237 6.87 -23.85 17.59
N SER A 238 5.77 -24.40 17.06
CA SER A 238 5.69 -25.83 16.71
C SER A 238 6.60 -26.24 15.55
N LEU A 239 7.04 -25.31 14.70
CA LEU A 239 7.92 -25.58 13.56
C LEU A 239 9.42 -25.43 13.92
N LEU A 240 9.71 -24.72 15.01
CA LEU A 240 11.07 -24.48 15.51
C LEU A 240 11.48 -25.44 16.64
N SER A 241 10.53 -26.18 17.22
CA SER A 241 10.74 -27.24 18.21
C SER A 241 11.15 -28.56 17.58
#